data_AF-A0A6C8GXA1-F1
#
_entry.id   AF-A0A6C8GXA1-F1
#
_cell.length_a   1.000
_cell.length_b   1.000
_cell.length_c   1.000
_cell.angle_alpha   90.00
_cell.angle_beta   90.00
_cell.angle_gamma   90.00
#
_symmetry.space_group_name_H-M   'P 1'
#
loop_
_entity.id
_entity.type
_entity.pdbx_description
1 polymer ?
#
loop_
_entity_poly.entity_id
_entity_poly.type
_entity_poly.pdbx_seq_one_letter_code
_entity_poly.pdbx_strand_id
1 'polypeptide(L)'
;MMNDSFCRIIAGEIQANAGQVEAAVRLLDEGNTVPFIARYRKEITGGLDDTQLRNLETRLGYLRELEDRRQAILKSISEQGKLTDELAI
;
A
#
# COMPACT_ATOMS: atom_id res chain seq x y z
N MET A 1 -7.47 8.05 2.88
CA MET A 1 -8.15 7.16 3.85
C MET A 1 -7.75 5.69 3.70
N MET A 2 -7.71 5.08 2.50
CA MET A 2 -7.23 3.68 2.34
C MET A 2 -5.71 3.51 2.23
N ASN A 3 -5.03 4.37 1.47
CA ASN A 3 -3.56 4.40 1.48
C ASN A 3 -3.00 4.59 2.90
N ASP A 4 -3.72 5.33 3.74
CA ASP A 4 -3.38 5.60 5.14
C ASP A 4 -3.43 4.33 6.02
N SER A 5 -4.29 3.37 5.69
CA SER A 5 -4.35 2.05 6.35
C SER A 5 -3.23 1.15 5.86
N PHE A 6 -2.99 1.11 4.54
CA PHE A 6 -1.88 0.33 3.97
C PHE A 6 -0.53 0.80 4.50
N CYS A 7 -0.31 2.11 4.58
CA CYS A 7 0.94 2.67 5.08
C CYS A 7 1.19 2.28 6.53
N ARG A 8 0.15 2.23 7.37
CA ARG A 8 0.26 1.76 8.77
C ARG A 8 0.57 0.27 8.88
N ILE A 9 -0.09 -0.57 8.08
CA ILE A 9 0.17 -2.02 8.04
C ILE A 9 1.63 -2.26 7.65
N ILE A 10 2.05 -1.70 6.51
CA ILE A 10 3.40 -1.90 5.98
C ILE A 10 4.45 -1.33 6.92
N ALA A 11 4.21 -0.17 7.54
CA ALA A 11 5.12 0.44 8.53
C ALA A 11 5.45 -0.54 9.67
N GLY A 12 4.44 -1.25 10.19
CA GLY A 12 4.63 -2.30 11.19
C GLY A 12 5.43 -3.49 10.66
N GLU A 13 5.20 -3.90 9.41
CA GLU A 13 5.87 -5.03 8.76
C GLU A 13 7.37 -4.77 8.48
N ILE A 14 7.75 -3.53 8.15
CA ILE A 14 9.13 -3.16 7.77
C ILE A 14 9.91 -2.39 8.84
N GLN A 15 9.34 -2.26 10.04
CA GLN A 15 9.93 -1.50 11.16
C GLN A 15 10.24 -0.05 10.79
N ALA A 16 9.30 0.61 10.11
CA ALA A 16 9.36 2.02 9.75
C ALA A 16 8.20 2.78 10.38
N ASN A 17 8.20 4.11 10.28
CA ASN A 17 7.01 4.89 10.59
C ASN A 17 6.13 5.09 9.35
N ALA A 18 4.84 5.37 9.56
CA ALA A 18 3.87 5.54 8.47
C ALA A 18 4.26 6.65 7.49
N GLY A 19 4.87 7.75 7.97
CA GLY A 19 5.32 8.84 7.11
C GLY A 19 6.45 8.45 6.14
N GLN A 20 7.38 7.60 6.57
CA GLN A 20 8.41 7.04 5.68
C GLN A 20 7.78 6.17 4.58
N VAL A 21 6.79 5.35 4.95
CA VAL A 21 6.07 4.48 4.02
C VAL A 21 5.25 5.31 3.04
N GLU A 22 4.50 6.32 3.52
CA GLU A 22 3.73 7.24 2.66
C GLU A 22 4.61 7.95 1.64
N ALA A 23 5.79 8.44 2.06
CA ALA A 23 6.74 9.08 1.17
C ALA A 23 7.26 8.11 0.09
N ALA A 24 7.58 6.87 0.46
CA ALA A 24 8.01 5.85 -0.49
C ALA A 24 6.90 5.41 -1.44
N VAL A 25 5.67 5.21 -0.93
CA VAL A 25 4.48 4.89 -1.75
C VAL A 25 4.25 5.97 -2.79
N ARG A 26 4.32 7.26 -2.40
CA ARG A 26 4.17 8.37 -3.35
C ARG A 26 5.21 8.32 -4.47
N LEU A 27 6.47 8.05 -4.13
CA LEU A 27 7.54 7.95 -5.13
C LEU A 27 7.32 6.76 -6.08
N LEU A 28 6.87 5.60 -5.56
CA LEU A 28 6.52 4.44 -6.40
C LEU A 28 5.33 4.75 -7.32
N ASP A 29 4.31 5.44 -6.82
CA ASP A 29 3.14 5.85 -7.60
C ASP A 29 3.48 6.88 -8.69
N GLU A 30 4.51 7.70 -8.46
CA GLU A 30 5.13 8.58 -9.47
C GLU A 30 5.98 7.81 -10.51
N GLY A 31 6.11 6.49 -10.38
CA GLY A 31 6.84 5.62 -11.31
C GLY A 31 8.33 5.47 -11.01
N ASN A 32 8.81 5.91 -9.84
CA ASN A 32 10.20 5.67 -9.44
C ASN A 32 10.39 4.20 -9.08
N THR A 33 11.57 3.63 -9.37
CA THR A 33 11.90 2.25 -9.02
C THR A 33 12.57 2.17 -7.65
N VAL A 34 12.48 1.01 -6.97
CA VAL A 34 13.16 0.79 -5.69
C VAL A 34 14.66 1.14 -5.72
N PRO A 35 15.46 0.68 -6.71
CA PRO A 35 16.88 1.05 -6.77
C PRO A 35 17.11 2.56 -6.92
N PHE A 36 16.22 3.26 -7.64
CA PHE A 36 16.30 4.72 -7.79
C PHE A 36 15.98 5.43 -6.48
N ILE A 37 14.92 5.00 -5.78
CA ILE A 37 14.51 5.59 -4.51
C ILE A 37 15.61 5.39 -3.45
N ALA A 38 16.10 4.16 -3.30
CA ALA A 38 17.15 3.80 -2.34
C ALA A 38 18.43 4.64 -2.51
N ARG A 39 18.76 4.99 -3.76
CA ARG A 39 20.01 5.70 -4.10
C ARG A 39 19.86 7.22 -4.13
N TYR A 40 18.74 7.74 -4.62
CA TYR A 40 18.60 9.18 -4.94
C TYR A 40 17.49 9.89 -4.16
N ARG A 41 16.65 9.16 -3.41
CA ARG A 41 15.52 9.72 -2.65
C ARG A 41 15.52 9.31 -1.19
N LYS A 42 16.66 8.86 -0.67
CA LYS A 42 16.83 8.39 0.71
C LYS A 42 16.38 9.40 1.77
N GLU A 43 16.67 10.68 1.58
CA GLU A 43 16.23 11.73 2.50
C GLU A 43 14.71 11.92 2.52
N ILE A 44 14.04 11.73 1.37
CA ILE A 44 12.58 11.87 1.26
C ILE A 44 11.87 10.73 1.98
N THR A 45 12.41 9.52 1.90
CA THR A 45 11.86 8.35 2.60
C THR A 45 12.31 8.25 4.05
N GLY A 46 13.07 9.23 4.57
CA GLY A 46 13.63 9.20 5.92
C GLY A 46 14.59 8.03 6.16
N GLY A 47 15.32 7.60 5.13
CA GLY A 47 16.41 6.64 5.26
C GLY A 47 16.08 5.18 4.98
N LEU A 48 14.89 4.84 4.44
CA LEU A 48 14.55 3.45 4.10
C LEU A 48 15.63 2.81 3.22
N ASP A 49 16.05 1.61 3.58
CA ASP A 49 17.04 0.84 2.83
C ASP A 49 16.40 0.00 1.69
N ASP A 50 17.24 -0.62 0.86
CA ASP A 50 16.80 -1.42 -0.30
C ASP A 50 15.90 -2.60 0.12
N THR A 51 16.17 -3.23 1.28
CA THR A 51 15.37 -4.36 1.77
C THR A 51 13.99 -3.89 2.20
N GLN A 52 13.94 -2.79 2.96
CA GLN A 52 12.69 -2.16 3.39
C GLN A 52 11.84 -1.71 2.19
N LEU A 53 12.46 -1.10 1.18
CA LEU A 53 11.78 -0.63 -0.02
C LEU A 53 11.23 -1.78 -0.89
N ARG A 54 11.96 -2.89 -1.04
CA ARG A 54 11.46 -4.09 -1.76
C ARG A 54 10.29 -4.75 -1.04
N ASN A 55 10.39 -4.86 0.29
CA ASN A 55 9.31 -5.41 1.10
C ASN A 55 8.06 -4.51 1.01
N LEU A 56 8.25 -3.19 1.09
CA LEU A 56 7.18 -2.21 0.92
C LEU A 56 6.51 -2.36 -0.45
N GLU A 57 7.28 -2.39 -1.55
CA GLU A 57 6.75 -2.52 -2.91
C GLU A 57 5.91 -3.81 -3.08
N THR A 58 6.44 -4.93 -2.59
CA THR A 58 5.76 -6.23 -2.65
C THR A 58 4.45 -6.22 -1.86
N ARG A 59 4.49 -5.68 -0.63
CA ARG A 59 3.32 -5.63 0.27
C ARG A 59 2.27 -4.66 -0.21
N LEU A 60 2.68 -3.51 -0.74
CA LEU A 60 1.79 -2.53 -1.34
C LEU A 60 1.03 -3.14 -2.53
N GLY A 61 1.73 -3.85 -3.42
CA GLY A 61 1.11 -4.55 -4.55
C GLY A 61 0.06 -5.56 -4.09
N TYR A 62 0.42 -6.43 -3.14
CA TYR A 62 -0.51 -7.42 -2.59
C TYR A 62 -1.76 -6.77 -1.96
N LEU A 63 -1.58 -5.72 -1.15
CA LEU A 63 -2.71 -5.06 -0.48
C LEU A 63 -3.65 -4.38 -1.48
N ARG A 64 -3.10 -3.80 -2.56
CA ARG A 64 -3.90 -3.25 -3.66
C ARG A 64 -4.70 -4.32 -4.39
N GLU A 65 -4.07 -5.43 -4.75
CA GLU A 65 -4.76 -6.56 -5.40
C GLU A 65 -5.87 -7.16 -4.53
N LEU A 66 -5.59 -7.33 -3.23
CA LEU A 66 -6.57 -7.83 -2.27
C LEU A 66 -7.79 -6.92 -2.19
N GLU A 67 -7.54 -5.60 -2.17
CA GLU A 67 -8.59 -4.61 -2.11
C GLU A 67 -9.40 -4.53 -3.41
N ASP A 68 -8.74 -4.53 -4.56
CA ASP A 68 -9.42 -4.57 -5.87
C ASP A 68 -10.33 -5.78 -5.97
N ARG A 69 -9.86 -6.95 -5.48
CA ARG A 69 -10.68 -8.16 -5.42
C ARG A 69 -11.84 -8.03 -4.44
N ARG A 70 -11.63 -7.41 -3.27
CA ARG A 70 -12.70 -7.13 -2.30
C ARG A 70 -13.78 -6.27 -2.92
N GLN A 71 -13.41 -5.19 -3.61
CA GLN A 71 -14.36 -4.31 -4.31
C GLN A 71 -15.14 -5.04 -5.40
N ALA A 72 -14.46 -5.87 -6.20
CA ALA A 72 -15.12 -6.68 -7.22
C ALA A 72 -16.16 -7.65 -6.63
N ILE A 73 -15.84 -8.29 -5.49
CA ILE A 73 -16.76 -9.17 -4.77
C ILE A 73 -17.96 -8.39 -4.25
N LEU A 74 -17.75 -7.27 -3.57
CA LEU A 74 -18.83 -6.43 -3.03
C LEU A 74 -19.75 -5.93 -4.15
N LYS A 75 -19.17 -5.48 -5.27
CA LYS A 75 -19.93 -5.07 -6.45
C LYS A 75 -20.78 -6.21 -6.99
N SER A 76 -20.23 -7.41 -7.14
CA SER A 76 -20.98 -8.58 -7.63
C SER A 76 -22.13 -8.99 -6.69
N ILE A 77 -21.95 -8.86 -5.38
CA ILE A 77 -23.00 -9.12 -4.38
C ILE A 77 -24.09 -8.03 -4.46
N SER A 78 -23.69 -6.77 -4.61
CA SER A 78 -24.59 -5.62 -4.77
C SER A 78 -25.44 -5.73 -6.03
N GLU A 79 -24.85 -6.12 -7.17
CA GLU A 79 -25.54 -6.34 -8.45
C GLU A 79 -26.61 -7.44 -8.37
N GLN A 80 -26.46 -8.39 -7.43
CA GLN A 80 -27.47 -9.41 -7.13
C GLN A 80 -28.55 -8.93 -6.15
N GLY A 81 -28.46 -7.70 -5.64
CA GLY A 81 -29.35 -7.17 -4.60
C GLY A 81 -29.17 -7.84 -3.23
N LYS A 82 -28.02 -8.49 -2.99
CA LYS A 82 -27.75 -9.29 -1.78
C LYS A 82 -26.76 -8.65 -0.82
N LEU A 83 -26.32 -7.42 -1.10
CA LEU A 83 -25.39 -6.73 -0.22
C LEU A 83 -26.16 -6.20 0.99
N THR A 84 -25.93 -6.84 2.14
CA THR A 84 -26.47 -6.40 3.43
C THR A 84 -25.50 -5.43 4.11
N ASP A 85 -25.99 -4.67 5.08
CA ASP A 85 -25.15 -3.76 5.88
C ASP A 85 -24.03 -4.51 6.61
N GLU A 86 -24.30 -5.74 7.06
CA GLU A 86 -23.33 -6.64 7.67
C GLU A 86 -22.23 -7.12 6.70
N LEU A 87 -22.48 -7.03 5.38
CA LEU A 87 -21.52 -7.39 4.33
C LEU A 87 -20.83 -6.17 3.72
N ALA A 88 -21.30 -4.95 3.99
CA ALA A 88 -20.75 -3.71 3.43
C ALA A 88 -19.50 -3.18 4.17
N ILE A 89 -18.89 -4.01 5.03
CA ILE A 89 -17.75 -3.68 5.89
C ILE A 89 -16.44 -3.58 5.09
#